data_AF-A0A2V8GKZ3-F1
#
_entry.id   AF-A0A2V8GKZ3-F1
#
_cell.length_a   1.000
_cell.length_b   1.000
_cell.length_c   1.000
_cell.angle_alpha   90.00
_cell.angle_beta   90.00
_cell.angle_gamma   90.00
#
_symmetry.space_group_name_H-M   'P 1'
#
loop_
_entity.id
_entity.type
_entity.pdbx_description
1 polymer ?
#
loop_
_entity_poly.entity_id
_entity_poly.type
_entity_poly.pdbx_seq_one_letter_code
_entity_poly.pdbx_strand_id
1 'polypeptide(L)' 'MNATEVELLVRGVITHLGLPFTLTSVSAAPDGWSIVVRGETGNVVRFTLMAGRPISMRAAIQERLEEAL' A
#
# COMPACT_ATOMS: atom_id res chain seq x y z
N MET A 1 5.67 -2.27 13.90
CA MET A 1 4.51 -1.97 13.04
C MET A 1 3.70 -3.24 12.88
N ASN A 2 2.40 -3.19 13.12
CA ASN A 2 1.44 -4.28 12.94
C ASN A 2 0.60 -4.05 11.66
N ALA A 3 -0.27 -5.01 11.32
CA ALA A 3 -1.09 -4.94 10.11
C ALA A 3 -1.97 -3.68 10.07
N THR A 4 -2.59 -3.31 11.19
CA THR A 4 -3.43 -2.12 11.29
C THR A 4 -2.65 -0.82 11.03
N GLU A 5 -1.44 -0.70 11.56
CA GLU A 5 -0.58 0.46 11.30
C GLU A 5 -0.21 0.56 9.81
N VAL A 6 0.02 -0.57 9.14
CA VAL A 6 0.31 -0.63 7.70
C VAL A 6 -0.94 -0.29 6.88
N GLU A 7 -2.10 -0.80 7.26
CA GLU A 7 -3.38 -0.46 6.62
C GLU A 7 -3.64 1.05 6.67
N LEU A 8 -3.46 1.66 7.84
CA LEU A 8 -3.60 3.10 8.01
C LEU A 8 -2.59 3.87 7.16
N LEU A 9 -1.35 3.38 7.07
CA LEU A 9 -0.32 4.00 6.24
C LEU A 9 -0.71 3.98 4.75
N VAL A 10 -1.15 2.82 4.23
CA VAL A 10 -1.55 2.68 2.82
C VAL A 10 -2.78 3.52 2.50
N ARG A 11 -3.81 3.46 3.35
CA ARG A 11 -5.01 4.30 3.19
C ARG A 11 -4.66 5.79 3.26
N GLY A 12 -3.75 6.16 4.16
CA GLY A 12 -3.23 7.52 4.28
C GLY A 12 -2.59 8.02 2.98
N VAL A 13 -1.76 7.20 2.32
CA VAL A 13 -1.16 7.56 1.02
C VAL A 13 -2.24 7.73 -0.05
N ILE A 14 -3.14 6.75 -0.18
CA ILE A 14 -4.24 6.79 -1.16
C ILE A 14 -5.07 8.07 -0.99
N THR A 15 -5.54 8.35 0.22
CA THR A 15 -6.40 9.52 0.50
C THR A 15 -5.64 10.83 0.33
N HIS A 16 -4.38 10.89 0.78
CA HIS A 16 -3.58 12.11 0.70
C HIS A 16 -3.24 12.50 -0.75
N LEU A 17 -2.99 11.52 -1.61
CA LEU A 17 -2.64 11.73 -3.02
C LEU A 17 -3.87 11.73 -3.94
N GLY A 18 -5.07 11.41 -3.43
CA GLY A 18 -6.29 11.32 -4.23
C GLY A 18 -6.25 10.20 -5.28
N LEU A 19 -5.55 9.09 -4.99
CA LEU A 19 -5.39 8.01 -5.94
C LEU A 19 -6.67 7.17 -6.07
N PRO A 20 -7.03 6.68 -7.27
CA PRO A 20 -8.26 5.92 -7.54
C PRO A 20 -8.12 4.45 -7.13
N PHE A 21 -7.60 4.19 -5.92
CA PHE A 21 -7.40 2.86 -5.37
C PHE A 21 -8.17 2.67 -4.07
N THR A 22 -8.61 1.45 -3.81
CA THR A 22 -9.18 1.01 -2.53
C THR A 22 -8.31 -0.09 -1.96
N LEU A 23 -7.85 0.09 -0.71
CA LEU A 23 -7.13 -0.97 0.01
C LEU A 23 -8.05 -2.17 0.25
N THR A 24 -7.60 -3.34 -0.16
CA THR A 24 -8.35 -4.60 -0.01
C THR A 24 -7.81 -5.47 1.11
N SER A 25 -6.49 -5.62 1.19
CA SER A 25 -5.85 -6.52 2.15
C SER A 25 -4.42 -6.10 2.46
N VAL A 26 -4.04 -6.29 3.71
CA VAL A 26 -2.65 -6.25 4.18
C VAL A 26 -2.39 -7.54 4.96
N SER A 27 -1.36 -8.28 4.59
CA SER A 27 -0.94 -9.48 5.33
C SER A 27 0.57 -9.53 5.51
N ALA A 28 1.01 -10.23 6.57
CA ALA A 28 2.44 -10.42 6.80
C ALA A 28 3.07 -11.25 5.68
N ALA A 29 4.28 -10.87 5.29
CA ALA A 29 5.16 -11.58 4.36
C ALA A 29 6.55 -11.74 5.01
N PRO A 30 7.40 -12.67 4.54
CA PRO A 30 8.70 -12.96 5.17
C PRO A 30 9.57 -11.71 5.44
N ASP A 31 9.59 -10.76 4.50
CA ASP A 31 10.42 -9.54 4.57
C ASP A 31 9.61 -8.25 4.83
N GLY A 32 8.31 -8.37 5.15
CA GLY A 32 7.44 -7.21 5.35
C GLY A 32 5.96 -7.53 5.17
N TRP A 33 5.34 -6.91 4.17
CA TRP A 33 3.89 -6.92 3.99
C TRP A 33 3.49 -7.21 2.55
N SER A 34 2.52 -8.10 2.36
CA SER A 34 1.80 -8.21 1.09
C SER A 34 0.61 -7.27 1.12
N ILE A 35 0.53 -6.36 0.15
CA ILE A 35 -0.53 -5.38 0.04
C ILE A 35 -1.30 -5.65 -1.25
N VAL A 36 -2.62 -5.62 -1.15
CA VAL A 36 -3.54 -5.72 -2.28
C VAL A 36 -4.44 -4.50 -2.30
N VAL A 37 -4.41 -3.77 -3.42
CA VAL A 37 -5.33 -2.67 -3.70
C VAL A 37 -6.12 -2.97 -4.97
N ARG A 38 -7.30 -2.39 -5.08
CA ARG A 38 -8.16 -2.44 -6.27
C ARG A 38 -8.34 -1.04 -6.82
N GLY A 39 -8.07 -0.84 -8.10
CA GLY A 39 -8.37 0.42 -8.79
C GLY A 39 -9.84 0.49 -9.21
N GLU A 40 -10.32 1.71 -9.50
CA GLU A 40 -11.72 1.95 -9.90
C GLU A 40 -12.15 1.20 -11.16
N THR A 41 -11.22 0.94 -12.09
CA THR A 41 -11.50 0.18 -13.32
C THR A 41 -11.54 -1.33 -13.08
N GLY A 42 -11.36 -1.78 -11.83
CA GLY A 42 -11.37 -3.18 -11.44
C GLY A 42 -10.00 -3.86 -11.52
N ASN A 43 -8.95 -3.16 -11.93
CA ASN A 43 -7.58 -3.67 -11.86
C ASN A 43 -7.18 -3.95 -10.41
N VAL A 44 -6.45 -5.05 -10.19
CA VAL A 44 -5.94 -5.41 -8.86
C VAL A 44 -4.43 -5.28 -8.90
N VAL A 45 -3.88 -4.48 -7.99
CA VAL A 45 -2.45 -4.29 -7.83
C VAL A 45 -2.02 -5.00 -6.56
N ARG A 46 -1.03 -5.87 -6.68
CA ARG A 46 -0.42 -6.59 -5.56
C ARG A 46 1.06 -6.30 -5.53
N PHE A 47 1.55 -5.87 -4.38
CA PHE A 47 2.98 -5.60 -4.19
C PHE A 47 3.43 -6.00 -2.78
N THR A 48 4.73 -6.23 -2.66
CA THR A 48 5.40 -6.45 -1.38
C THR A 48 5.99 -5.13 -0.90
N LEU A 49 5.67 -4.75 0.34
CA LEU A 49 6.25 -3.61 1.03
C LEU A 49 7.24 -4.11 2.07
N MET A 50 8.51 -3.77 1.87
CA MET A 50 9.57 -4.11 2.83
C MET A 50 9.31 -3.41 4.18
N ALA A 51 9.47 -4.15 5.27
CA ALA A 51 9.40 -3.55 6.60
C ALA A 51 10.58 -2.58 6.82
N GLY A 52 10.31 -1.44 7.45
CA GLY A 52 11.34 -0.44 7.69
C GLY A 52 10.83 0.77 8.44
N ARG A 53 11.49 1.91 8.25
CA ARG A 53 11.03 3.18 8.82
C ARG A 53 9.73 3.61 8.14
N PRO A 54 8.73 4.16 8.87
CA PRO A 54 7.46 4.57 8.29
C PRO A 54 7.57 5.52 7.09
N ILE A 55 8.54 6.44 7.13
CA ILE A 55 8.77 7.38 6.02
C ILE A 55 9.23 6.69 4.74
N SER A 56 10.13 5.71 4.84
CA SER A 56 10.62 4.91 3.70
C SER A 56 9.50 4.02 3.16
N MET A 57 8.70 3.44 4.05
CA MET A 57 7.55 2.63 3.68
C MET A 57 6.50 3.47 2.95
N ARG A 58 6.22 4.69 3.43
CA ARG A 58 5.29 5.62 2.77
C ARG A 58 5.75 5.95 1.36
N ALA A 59 7.03 6.27 1.18
CA ALA A 59 7.60 6.58 -0.13
C ALA A 59 7.47 5.38 -1.10
N ALA A 60 7.77 4.17 -0.63
CA ALA A 60 7.61 2.96 -1.44
C ALA A 60 6.15 2.68 -1.81
N ILE A 61 5.18 2.88 -0.91
CA ILE A 61 3.74 2.74 -1.24
C ILE A 61 3.36 3.74 -2.33
N GLN A 62 3.76 4.99 -2.19
CA GLN A 62 3.46 6.04 -3.17
C GLN A 62 4.01 5.66 -4.56
N GLU A 63 5.29 5.33 -4.65
CA GLU A 63 5.94 4.91 -5.89
C GLU A 63 5.19 3.75 -6.56
N ARG A 64 4.86 2.69 -5.81
CA ARG A 64 4.15 1.53 -6.35
C ARG A 64 2.75 1.82 -6.87
N LEU A 65 2.03 2.73 -6.23
CA LEU A 65 0.68 3.10 -6.67
C LEU A 65 0.70 4.05 -7.85
N GLU A 66 1.67 4.98 -7.90
CA GLU A 66 1.87 5.87 -9.04
C GLU A 66 2.32 5.10 -10.29
N GLU A 67 3.18 4.08 -10.15
CA GLU A 67 3.56 3.16 -11.23
C GLU A 67 2.38 2.34 -11.78
N ALA A 68 1.31 2.20 -11.01
CA ALA A 68 0.18 1.32 -11.33
C ALA A 68 -1.08 2.07 -11.81
N LEU A 69 -1.01 3.39 -11.93
CA LEU A 69 -2.03 4.24 -12.57
C LEU A 69 -2.08 3.98 -14.09
#